data_AF-A0A3M2W9T9-F1
#
_entry.id   AF-A0A3M2W9T9-F1
#
_cell.length_a   1.000
_cell.length_b   1.000
_cell.length_c   1.000
_cell.angle_alpha   90.00
_cell.angle_beta   90.00
_cell.angle_gamma   90.00
#
_symmetry.space_group_name_H-M   'P 1'
#
loop_
_entity.id
_entity.type
_entity.pdbx_description
1 polymer ?
#
loop_
_entity_poly.entity_id
_entity_poly.type
_entity_poly.pdbx_seq_one_letter_code
_entity_poly.pdbx_strand_id
1 'polypeptide(L)' 'MPVLRNAEHMSLAEIEGGIATFGKKARDGKLSIDEMTGGTFTITNGGTFGSMMSTPI' A
#
# COMPACT_ATOMS: atom_id res chain seq x y z
N MET A 1 0.56 -6.08 -3.90
CA MET A 1 0.38 -5.23 -2.70
C MET A 1 1.76 -4.72 -2.30
N PRO A 2 2.09 -3.43 -2.45
CA PRO A 2 3.35 -2.89 -1.97
C PRO A 2 3.37 -2.76 -0.43
N VAL A 3 4.54 -2.86 0.19
CA VAL A 3 4.74 -2.90 1.65
C VAL A 3 5.42 -1.63 2.14
N LEU A 4 4.76 -0.87 3.02
CA LEU A 4 5.40 0.14 3.86
C LEU A 4 6.01 -0.56 5.08
N ARG A 5 7.33 -0.46 5.24
CA ARG A 5 8.07 -1.11 6.32
C ARG A 5 8.23 -0.15 7.50
N ASN A 6 8.16 -0.68 8.72
CA ASN A 6 8.36 0.06 9.97
C ASN A 6 7.40 1.27 10.12
N ALA A 7 6.13 1.06 9.76
CA ALA A 7 5.11 2.11 9.77
C ALA A 7 4.84 2.69 11.17
N GLU A 8 5.16 1.94 12.23
CA GLU A 8 5.10 2.38 13.64
C GLU A 8 6.04 3.54 13.97
N HIS A 9 7.06 3.76 13.14
CA HIS A 9 8.04 4.84 13.29
C HIS A 9 7.80 6.01 12.33
N MET A 10 6.73 5.97 11.53
CA MET A 10 6.41 7.00 10.53
C MET A 10 5.35 7.97 11.04
N SER A 11 5.52 9.24 10.70
CA SER A 11 4.45 10.23 10.74
C SER A 11 3.44 9.99 9.61
N LEU A 12 2.24 10.58 9.73
CA LEU A 12 1.21 10.47 8.70
C LEU A 12 1.69 11.00 7.33
N ALA A 13 2.47 12.09 7.32
CA ALA A 13 3.02 12.67 6.11
C ALA A 13 4.01 11.71 5.40
N GLU A 14 4.82 10.98 6.17
CA GLU A 14 5.74 9.98 5.63
C GLU A 14 4.99 8.77 5.05
N ILE A 15 3.93 8.32 5.73
CA ILE A 15 3.04 7.27 5.23
C ILE A 15 2.43 7.69 3.90
N GLU A 16 1.83 8.87 3.82
CA GLU A 16 1.24 9.39 2.58
C GLU A 16 2.26 9.53 1.45
N GLY A 17 3.46 10.04 1.74
CA GLY A 17 4.55 10.13 0.77
C GLY A 17 4.99 8.76 0.24
N GLY A 18 5.05 7.76 1.11
CA GLY A 18 5.33 6.37 0.73
C GLY A 18 4.25 5.77 -0.16
N ILE A 19 2.96 5.93 0.20
CA ILE A 19 1.82 5.49 -0.63
C ILE A 19 1.87 6.15 -2.02
N ALA A 20 2.11 7.47 -2.08
CA ALA A 20 2.21 8.20 -3.34
C ALA A 20 3.35 7.68 -4.23
N THR A 21 4.50 7.40 -3.62
CA THR A 21 5.67 6.83 -4.31
C THR A 21 5.36 5.46 -4.91
N PHE A 22 4.78 4.56 -4.12
CA PHE A 22 4.37 3.24 -4.62
C PHE A 22 3.26 3.34 -5.68
N GLY A 23 2.31 4.27 -5.53
CA GLY A 23 1.29 4.53 -6.54
C GLY A 23 1.89 4.98 -7.88
N LYS A 24 2.93 5.81 -7.85
CA LYS A 24 3.67 6.19 -9.06
C LYS A 24 4.41 4.98 -9.68
N LYS A 25 5.16 4.23 -8.87
CA LYS A 25 5.87 3.02 -9.36
C LYS A 25 4.93 1.98 -9.95
N ALA A 26 3.76 1.79 -9.34
CA ALA A 26 2.73 0.89 -9.83
C ALA A 26 2.22 1.31 -11.22
N ARG A 27 1.90 2.60 -11.40
CA ARG A 27 1.48 3.15 -12.71
C ARG A 27 2.56 3.01 -13.77
N ASP A 28 3.82 3.18 -13.38
CA ASP A 28 4.97 3.07 -14.27
C ASP A 28 5.38 1.60 -14.54
N GLY A 29 4.78 0.61 -13.86
CA GLY A 29 5.17 -0.81 -13.96
C GLY A 29 6.54 -1.13 -13.34
N LYS A 30 7.02 -0.31 -12.41
CA LYS A 30 8.37 -0.38 -11.81
C LYS A 30 8.40 -0.91 -10.38
N LEU A 31 7.35 -1.59 -9.94
CA LEU A 31 7.35 -2.24 -8.62
C LEU A 31 8.23 -3.48 -8.67
N SER A 32 9.15 -3.56 -7.71
CA SER A 32 9.98 -4.76 -7.51
C SER A 32 9.26 -5.80 -6.65
N ILE A 33 9.71 -7.05 -6.71
CA ILE A 33 9.18 -8.16 -5.89
C ILE A 33 9.45 -7.92 -4.40
N ASP A 34 10.61 -7.37 -4.05
CA ASP A 34 11.00 -7.08 -2.67
C ASP A 34 10.10 -6.02 -2.02
N GLU A 35 9.54 -5.11 -2.83
CA GLU A 35 8.56 -4.12 -2.39
C GLU A 35 7.17 -4.72 -2.17
N MET A 36 6.90 -5.93 -2.65
CA MET A 36 5.61 -6.61 -2.54
C MET A 36 5.60 -7.78 -1.55
N THR A 37 6.71 -8.04 -0.87
CA THR A 37 6.90 -9.23 -0.03
C THR A 37 7.24 -8.88 1.42
N GLY A 38 6.92 -9.79 2.34
CA GLY A 38 7.22 -9.64 3.77
C GLY A 38 6.35 -8.60 4.49
N GLY A 39 5.14 -8.36 3.99
CA GLY A 39 4.13 -7.57 4.70
C GLY A 39 3.55 -8.33 5.88
N THR A 40 3.25 -7.63 6.97
CA THR A 40 2.72 -8.20 8.22
C THR A 40 1.21 -7.98 8.38
N PHE A 41 0.67 -6.95 7.74
CA PHE A 41 -0.74 -6.60 7.72
C PHE A 41 -1.09 -5.92 6.39
N THR A 42 -2.34 -6.08 5.93
CA THR A 42 -2.80 -5.54 4.65
C THR A 42 -4.04 -4.68 4.86
N ILE A 43 -4.03 -3.48 4.28
CA ILE A 43 -5.21 -2.63 4.15
C ILE A 43 -5.66 -2.66 2.69
N THR A 44 -6.90 -3.08 2.47
CA THR A 44 -7.54 -3.03 1.15
C THR A 44 -8.63 -1.97 1.16
N ASN A 45 -8.44 -0.92 0.36
CA ASN A 45 -9.45 0.13 0.22
C ASN A 45 -10.45 -0.22 -0.90
N GLY A 46 -11.52 -0.94 -0.55
CA GLY A 46 -12.62 -1.26 -1.48
C GLY A 46 -13.53 -0.06 -1.80
N GLY A 47 -13.47 1.00 -0.98
CA GLY A 47 -14.30 2.20 -1.13
C GLY A 47 -14.07 2.97 -2.43
N THR A 48 -12.87 2.86 -3.02
CA THR A 48 -12.57 3.46 -4.34
C THR A 48 -13.37 2.86 -5.48
N PHE A 49 -13.91 1.65 -5.30
CA PHE A 49 -14.74 0.95 -6.29
C PHE A 49 -16.24 0.94 -5.93
N GLY A 50 -16.65 1.66 -4.89
CA GLY A 50 -18.05 1.73 -4.45
C GLY A 50 -18.52 0.52 -3.62
N SER A 51 -17.60 -0.33 -3.15
CA SER A 51 -17.91 -1.46 -2.27
C SER A 51 -17.98 -1.01 -0.81
N MET A 52 -19.13 -1.25 -0.16
CA MET A 52 -19.33 -0.97 1.28
C MET A 52 -18.94 -2.15 2.18
N MET A 53 -18.87 -3.37 1.62
CA MET A 53 -18.33 -4.59 2.24
C MET A 53 -17.68 -5.44 1.16
N SER A 54 -16.40 -5.74 1.33
CA SER A 54 -15.69 -6.80 0.62
C SER A 54 -15.27 -7.83 1.66
N THR A 55 -15.46 -9.12 1.41
CA THR A 55 -14.83 -10.17 2.22
C THR A 55 -13.34 -10.19 1.88
N PRO A 56 -12.45 -9.64 2.72
CA PRO A 56 -11.02 -9.59 2.38
C PRO A 56 -10.42 -10.98 2.57
N ILE A 57 -9.48 -11.35 1.71
CA ILE A 57 -8.64 -12.55 1.86
C ILE A 57 -7.24 -12.08 2.26
#